data_AF-A0A0C3ESF6-F1
#
_entry.id   AF-A0A0C3ESF6-F1
#
_cell.length_a   1.000
_cell.length_b   1.000
_cell.length_c   1.000
_cell.angle_alpha   90.00
_cell.angle_beta   90.00
_cell.angle_gamma   90.00
#
_symmetry.space_group_name_H-M   'P 1'
#
loop_
_entity.id
_entity.type
_entity.pdbx_description
1 polymer ?
#
loop_
_entity_poly.entity_id
_entity_poly.type
_entity_poly.pdbx_seq_one_letter_code
_entity_poly.pdbx_strand_id
1 'polypeptide(L)' 'YKPVDRRVRPISGTFPQEALVRRSFPHDPLEGLPILSRNPPDFTPTKKISEERLKSININEGFLWPEE' A
#
# COMPACT_ATOMS: atom_id res chain seq x y z
N TYR A 1 29.31 -24.08 -32.66
CA TYR A 1 28.09 -23.44 -32.11
C TYR A 1 26.87 -24.05 -32.80
N LYS A 2 25.77 -24.36 -32.11
CA LYS A 2 24.59 -25.02 -32.73
C LYS A 2 23.76 -23.97 -33.48
N PRO A 3 23.35 -24.23 -34.73
CA PRO A 3 22.62 -23.23 -35.52
C PRO A 3 21.22 -22.98 -34.91
N VAL A 4 20.75 -21.73 -35.01
CA VAL A 4 19.61 -21.19 -34.24
C VAL A 4 18.29 -21.87 -34.62
N ASP A 5 18.16 -22.31 -35.87
CA ASP A 5 17.06 -23.11 -36.41
C ASP A 5 16.91 -24.47 -35.72
N ARG A 6 18.01 -25.04 -35.20
CA ARG A 6 18.04 -26.31 -34.46
C ARG A 6 17.99 -26.14 -32.94
N ARG A 7 17.65 -24.93 -32.46
CA ARG A 7 17.49 -24.64 -31.04
C ARG A 7 16.15 -25.17 -30.56
N VAL A 8 16.19 -26.18 -29.69
CA VAL A 8 15.00 -26.66 -28.99
C VAL A 8 14.63 -25.63 -27.93
N ARG A 9 13.39 -25.15 -27.96
CA ARG A 9 12.82 -24.33 -26.89
C ARG A 9 12.20 -25.29 -25.88
N PRO A 10 12.71 -25.37 -24.64
CA PRO A 10 12.09 -26.20 -23.64
C PRO A 10 10.68 -25.66 -23.36
N ILE A 11 9.73 -26.57 -23.20
CA ILE A 11 8.39 -26.23 -22.74
C ILE A 11 8.54 -25.85 -21.26
N SER A 12 8.05 -24.68 -20.87
CA SER A 12 8.03 -24.26 -19.47
C SER A 12 7.20 -25.26 -18.67
N GLY A 13 7.86 -25.97 -17.75
CA GLY A 13 7.19 -26.87 -16.81
C GLY A 13 6.34 -26.09 -15.80
N THR A 14 5.45 -26.80 -15.11
CA THR A 14 4.70 -26.23 -13.98
C THR A 14 5.65 -25.90 -12.83
N PHE A 15 5.52 -24.70 -12.27
CA PHE A 15 6.32 -24.30 -11.12
C PHE A 15 6.03 -25.21 -9.91
N PRO A 16 7.05 -25.74 -9.22
CA PRO A 16 6.84 -26.69 -8.14
C PRO A 16 6.16 -26.01 -6.94
N GLN A 17 5.11 -26.64 -6.42
CA GLN A 17 4.32 -26.14 -5.28
C GLN A 17 5.19 -25.94 -4.02
N GLU A 18 6.21 -26.77 -3.84
CA GLU A 18 7.16 -26.72 -2.72
C GLU A 18 8.05 -25.47 -2.75
N ALA A 19 8.29 -24.90 -3.93
CA ALA A 19 9.09 -23.68 -4.09
C ALA A 19 8.26 -22.40 -3.95
N LEU A 20 6.97 -22.50 -3.64
CA LEU A 20 6.12 -21.32 -3.43
C LEU A 20 6.42 -20.68 -2.08
N VAL A 21 6.68 -19.37 -2.12
CA VAL A 21 6.80 -18.56 -0.91
C VAL A 21 5.41 -18.37 -0.30
N ARG A 22 5.17 -19.00 0.85
CA ARG A 22 3.93 -18.83 1.62
C ARG A 22 4.07 -17.65 2.57
N ARG A 23 3.31 -16.58 2.34
CA ARG A 23 3.16 -15.47 3.30
C ARG A 23 2.06 -15.86 4.27
N SER A 24 2.40 -16.03 5.54
CA SER A 24 1.44 -16.36 6.60
C SER A 24 1.65 -15.42 7.79
N PHE A 25 0.55 -15.00 8.42
CA PHE A 25 0.56 -14.25 9.66
C PHE A 25 0.26 -15.23 10.79
N PRO A 26 1.23 -15.52 11.69
CA PRO A 26 1.00 -16.44 12.80
C PRO A 26 0.09 -15.87 13.89
N HIS A 27 -0.02 -14.53 13.96
CA HIS A 27 -0.86 -13.77 14.88
C HIS A 27 -1.45 -12.56 14.13
N ASP A 28 -2.47 -11.92 14.70
CA ASP A 28 -3.07 -10.74 14.08
C ASP A 28 -2.06 -9.58 14.04
N PRO A 29 -1.65 -9.09 12.85
CA PRO A 29 -0.68 -8.01 12.73
C PRO A 29 -1.18 -6.67 13.28
N LEU A 30 -2.49 -6.55 13.54
CA LEU A 30 -3.09 -5.36 14.12
C LEU A 30 -3.22 -5.44 15.64
N GLU A 31 -2.87 -6.57 16.25
CA GLU A 31 -2.94 -6.78 17.68
C GLU A 31 -2.01 -5.79 18.41
N GLY A 32 -2.60 -4.91 19.23
CA GLY A 32 -1.88 -3.86 19.96
C GLY A 32 -1.79 -2.51 19.27
N LEU A 33 -2.33 -2.35 18.06
CA LEU A 33 -2.47 -1.03 17.45
C LEU A 33 -3.64 -0.25 18.06
N PRO A 34 -3.44 1.04 18.38
CA PRO A 34 -4.54 1.89 18.83
C PRO A 34 -5.51 2.14 17.67
N ILE A 35 -6.81 2.04 17.95
CA ILE A 35 -7.85 2.40 16.99
C ILE A 35 -7.84 3.92 16.84
N LEU A 36 -7.57 4.40 15.62
CA LEU A 36 -7.61 5.82 15.30
C LEU A 36 -9.04 6.24 14.94
N SER A 37 -9.46 7.41 15.43
CA SER A 37 -10.69 8.06 14.98
C SER A 37 -10.55 8.43 13.50
N ARG A 38 -11.61 8.19 12.73
CA ARG A 38 -11.70 8.64 11.32
C ARG A 38 -11.69 10.17 11.20
N ASN A 39 -12.18 10.85 12.23
CA ASN A 39 -12.25 12.30 12.28
C ASN A 39 -11.12 12.83 13.15
N PRO A 40 -10.17 13.60 12.58
CA PRO A 40 -9.14 14.26 13.35
C PRO A 40 -9.75 15.37 14.24
N PRO A 41 -9.09 15.72 15.35
CA PRO A 41 -9.50 16.86 16.16
C PRO A 41 -9.31 18.19 15.41
N ASP A 42 -10.00 19.22 15.88
CA ASP A 42 -9.86 20.58 15.32
C ASP A 42 -8.41 21.07 15.38
N PHE A 43 -7.98 21.73 14.30
CA PHE A 43 -6.61 22.19 14.17
C PHE A 43 -6.32 23.37 15.12
N THR A 44 -5.24 23.26 15.91
CA THR A 44 -4.70 24.35 16.72
C THR A 44 -3.39 24.88 16.12
N PRO A 45 -3.27 26.20 15.86
CA PRO A 45 -2.05 26.77 15.28
C PRO A 45 -0.84 26.50 16.19
N THR A 46 0.21 25.95 15.59
CA THR A 46 1.46 25.61 16.28
C THR A 46 2.59 26.42 15.65
N LYS A 47 3.76 26.53 16.32
CA LYS A 47 4.95 27.25 15.82
C LYS A 47 5.35 26.93 14.37
N LYS A 48 4.96 25.77 13.83
CA LYS A 48 5.27 25.33 12.46
C LYS A 48 4.18 25.66 11.43
N ILE A 49 2.91 25.78 11.83
CA ILE A 49 1.78 26.04 10.92
C ILE A 49 0.85 27.06 11.58
N SER A 50 0.76 28.24 10.96
CA SER A 50 -0.21 29.28 11.31
C SER A 50 -1.55 29.01 10.65
N GLU A 51 -2.62 29.58 11.22
CA GLU A 51 -3.98 29.47 10.66
C GLU A 51 -4.07 30.03 9.23
N GLU A 52 -3.35 31.12 8.95
CA GLU A 52 -3.30 31.74 7.62
C GLU A 52 -2.71 30.78 6.58
N ARG A 53 -1.64 30.06 6.95
CA ARG A 53 -1.02 29.06 6.08
C ARG A 53 -1.94 27.86 5.90
N LEU A 54 -2.64 27.42 6.95
CA LEU A 54 -3.58 26.30 6.85
C LEU A 54 -4.75 26.64 5.91
N LYS A 55 -5.32 27.84 6.02
CA LYS A 55 -6.38 28.34 5.13
C LYS A 55 -5.93 28.51 3.68
N SER A 56 -4.65 28.82 3.45
CA SER A 56 -4.08 28.89 2.10
C SER A 56 -3.83 27.52 1.47
N ILE A 57 -3.74 26.46 2.28
CA ILE A 57 -3.61 25.10 1.79
C ILE A 57 -5.02 24.67 1.36
N ASN A 58 -5.16 24.36 0.07
CA ASN A 58 -6.39 23.78 -0.45
C ASN A 58 -6.52 22.34 0.07
N ILE A 59 -7.04 22.20 1.29
CA ILE A 59 -7.36 20.92 1.89
C ILE A 59 -8.57 20.39 1.12
N ASN A 60 -8.44 19.21 0.53
CA ASN A 60 -9.45 18.67 -0.38
C ASN A 60 -10.75 18.32 0.38
N GLU A 61 -11.81 19.09 0.17
CA GLU A 61 -13.14 18.91 0.79
C GLU A 61 -14.00 17.81 0.13
N GLY A 62 -13.37 16.84 -0.56
CA GLY A 62 -14.09 15.82 -1.32
C GLY A 62 -13.20 14.70 -1.83
N PHE A 63 -12.20 14.31 -1.02
CA PHE A 63 -11.24 13.28 -1.43
C PHE A 63 -11.88 11.89 -1.64
N LEU A 64 -12.95 11.57 -0.91
CA LEU A 64 -13.66 10.29 -1.00
C LEU A 64 -14.98 10.44 -1.73
N TRP A 65 -15.36 9.39 -2.46
CA TRP A 65 -16.66 9.28 -3.10
C TRP A 65 -17.71 8.88 -2.06
N PRO A 66 -18.99 9.22 -2.24
CA PRO A 66 -20.05 8.89 -1.26
C PRO A 66 -20.27 7.39 -1.04
N GLU A 67 -19.66 6.54 -1.87
CA GLU A 67 -19.77 5.08 -1.83
C GLU A 67 -18.62 4.38 -1.06
N GLU A 68 -17.61 5.12 -0.58
CA GLU A 68 -16.46 4.62 0.21
C GLU A 68 -16.61 4.79 1.74
#